data_AF-A0AAV4GNA3-F1
#
_entry.id   AF-A0AAV4GNA3-F1
#
_cell.length_a   1.000
_cell.length_b   1.000
_cell.length_c   1.000
_cell.angle_alpha   90.00
_cell.angle_beta   90.00
_cell.angle_gamma   90.00
#
_symmetry.space_group_name_H-M   'P 1'
#
loop_
_entity.id
_entity.type
_entity.pdbx_description
1 polymer ?
#
loop_
_entity_poly.entity_id
_entity_poly.type
_entity_poly.pdbx_seq_one_letter_code
_entity_poly.pdbx_strand_id
1 'polypeptide(L)'
;MSEGPRKKHILTTENTPVTAESEQISAIKTALLNLEATRGWVVQLVNPNFETSDNANFEIVTNHSPLSKHVLSVLRDACLKSQQNSERGCHLMYLLDRIQDPELQRWTKSYRSVTKLALTRALECLMINSDIIEITNQRYMPLD
;
A
#
# COMPACT_ATOMS: atom_id res chain seq x y z
N MET A 1 -72.62 -4.66 22.62
CA MET A 1 -71.16 -4.54 22.81
C MET A 1 -70.51 -5.54 21.88
N SER A 2 -69.85 -5.08 20.82
CA SER A 2 -69.13 -5.94 19.86
C SER A 2 -67.88 -5.18 19.44
N GLU A 3 -66.70 -5.64 19.89
CA GLU A 3 -65.40 -5.10 19.50
C GLU A 3 -64.96 -5.75 18.19
N GLY A 4 -64.82 -4.95 17.13
CA GLY A 4 -64.29 -5.41 15.84
C GLY A 4 -62.78 -5.65 15.88
N PRO A 5 -62.23 -6.53 15.02
CA PRO A 5 -60.83 -6.89 15.07
C PRO A 5 -59.96 -5.74 14.52
N ARG A 6 -59.03 -5.25 15.35
CA ARG A 6 -57.98 -4.31 14.93
C ARG A 6 -57.07 -4.99 13.91
N LYS A 7 -57.08 -4.49 12.66
CA LYS A 7 -56.06 -4.82 11.66
C LYS A 7 -54.69 -4.42 12.20
N LYS A 8 -53.83 -5.40 12.46
CA LYS A 8 -52.41 -5.16 12.75
C LYS A 8 -51.77 -4.67 11.46
N HIS A 9 -51.38 -3.39 11.40
CA HIS A 9 -50.45 -2.90 10.40
C HIS A 9 -49.13 -3.64 10.62
N ILE A 10 -48.85 -4.63 9.78
CA ILE A 10 -47.51 -5.20 9.65
C ILE A 10 -46.71 -4.09 8.96
N LEU A 11 -45.91 -3.33 9.73
CA LEU A 11 -44.78 -2.64 9.14
C LEU A 11 -43.82 -3.74 8.69
N THR A 12 -43.89 -4.11 7.42
CA THR A 12 -42.74 -4.67 6.72
C THR A 12 -41.64 -3.63 6.82
N THR A 13 -40.69 -3.85 7.72
CA THR A 13 -39.36 -3.23 7.67
C THR A 13 -38.84 -3.42 6.25
N GLU A 14 -38.82 -2.34 5.48
CA GLU A 14 -38.13 -2.30 4.21
C GLU A 14 -36.66 -2.66 4.48
N ASN A 15 -36.24 -3.81 3.96
CA ASN A 15 -34.85 -4.16 3.84
C ASN A 15 -34.20 -3.11 2.92
N THR A 16 -33.62 -2.05 3.49
CA THR A 16 -32.72 -1.16 2.76
C THR A 16 -31.62 -2.00 2.10
N PRO A 17 -31.27 -1.74 0.82
CA PRO A 17 -30.61 -2.72 -0.02
C PRO A 17 -29.11 -2.78 0.29
N VAL A 18 -28.64 -3.93 0.74
CA VAL A 18 -27.22 -4.28 0.91
C VAL A 18 -26.46 -4.32 -0.46
N THR A 19 -27.12 -3.98 -1.56
CA THR A 19 -26.60 -4.13 -2.94
C THR A 19 -25.92 -2.87 -3.50
N ALA A 20 -26.44 -1.65 -3.26
CA ALA A 20 -25.87 -0.45 -3.88
C ALA A 20 -24.52 -0.03 -3.25
N GLU A 21 -24.39 -0.16 -1.93
CA GLU A 21 -23.15 0.15 -1.20
C GLU A 21 -22.04 -0.86 -1.54
N SER A 22 -22.39 -2.15 -1.66
CA SER A 22 -21.43 -3.19 -2.03
C SER A 22 -20.93 -3.06 -3.46
N GLU A 23 -21.79 -2.65 -4.40
CA GLU A 23 -21.39 -2.31 -5.78
C GLU A 23 -20.42 -1.11 -5.82
N GLN A 24 -20.69 -0.05 -5.06
CA GLN A 24 -19.82 1.13 -4.97
C GLN A 24 -18.44 0.78 -4.39
N ILE A 25 -18.41 0.01 -3.29
CA ILE A 25 -17.15 -0.46 -2.68
C ILE A 25 -16.37 -1.32 -3.67
N SER A 26 -17.05 -2.22 -4.40
CA SER A 26 -16.42 -3.07 -5.42
C SER A 26 -15.76 -2.24 -6.52
N ALA A 27 -16.49 -1.25 -7.06
CA ALA A 27 -15.95 -0.35 -8.09
C ALA A 27 -14.72 0.43 -7.61
N ILE A 28 -14.73 0.92 -6.36
CA ILE A 28 -13.58 1.61 -5.75
C ILE A 28 -12.39 0.65 -5.62
N LYS A 29 -12.59 -0.57 -5.14
CA LYS A 29 -11.53 -1.58 -5.04
C LYS A 29 -10.91 -1.89 -6.40
N THR A 30 -11.73 -2.08 -7.43
CA THR A 30 -11.24 -2.28 -8.81
C THR A 30 -10.41 -1.09 -9.30
N ALA A 31 -10.85 0.13 -9.03
CA ALA A 31 -10.09 1.33 -9.39
C ALA A 31 -8.73 1.39 -8.67
N LEU A 32 -8.68 1.07 -7.37
CA LEU A 32 -7.44 1.04 -6.59
C LEU A 32 -6.47 -0.04 -7.08
N LEU A 33 -6.96 -1.24 -7.36
CA LEU A 33 -6.15 -2.33 -7.94
C LEU A 33 -5.61 -1.95 -9.33
N ASN A 34 -6.41 -1.24 -10.14
CA ASN A 34 -5.94 -0.73 -11.43
C ASN A 34 -4.83 0.32 -11.25
N LEU A 35 -4.97 1.25 -10.31
CA LEU A 35 -3.95 2.25 -10.00
C LEU A 35 -2.65 1.61 -9.48
N GLU A 36 -2.75 0.57 -8.66
CA GLU A 36 -1.60 -0.23 -8.22
C GLU A 36 -0.89 -0.87 -9.42
N ALA A 37 -1.65 -1.61 -10.25
CA ALA A 37 -1.10 -2.39 -11.36
C ALA A 37 -0.51 -1.53 -12.49
N THR A 38 -1.11 -0.37 -12.78
CA THR A 38 -0.75 0.44 -13.96
C THR A 38 0.05 1.69 -13.64
N ARG A 39 0.00 2.18 -12.40
CA ARG A 39 0.66 3.44 -12.01
C ARG A 39 1.57 3.32 -10.79
N GLY A 40 1.41 2.29 -9.95
CA GLY A 40 2.14 2.18 -8.69
C GLY A 40 1.81 3.30 -7.70
N TRP A 41 0.70 4.01 -7.90
CA TRP A 41 0.25 5.10 -7.01
C TRP A 41 -0.37 4.58 -5.72
N VAL A 42 -0.73 3.30 -5.72
CA VAL A 42 -1.34 2.61 -4.60
C VAL A 42 -0.60 1.29 -4.40
N VAL A 43 -0.50 0.85 -3.15
CA VAL A 43 0.00 -0.48 -2.79
C VAL A 43 -1.05 -1.18 -1.93
N GLN A 44 -1.37 -2.42 -2.31
CA GLN A 44 -2.13 -3.32 -1.47
C GLN A 44 -1.24 -3.89 -0.37
N LEU A 45 -1.67 -3.67 0.88
CA LEU A 45 -0.98 -4.18 2.06
C LEU A 45 -1.49 -5.58 2.37
N VAL A 46 -0.57 -6.53 2.53
CA VAL A 46 -0.93 -7.89 2.95
C VAL A 46 -1.11 -7.90 4.46
N ASN A 47 -2.25 -8.38 4.96
CA ASN A 47 -2.42 -8.61 6.39
C ASN A 47 -1.58 -9.84 6.79
N PRO A 48 -0.57 -9.71 7.67
CA PRO A 48 0.29 -10.83 8.06
C PRO A 48 -0.46 -11.97 8.75
N ASN A 49 -1.69 -11.74 9.23
CA ASN A 49 -2.47 -12.73 9.98
C ASN A 49 -3.42 -13.58 9.12
N PHE A 50 -3.38 -13.48 7.78
CA PHE A 50 -4.08 -14.38 6.85
C PHE A 50 -5.55 -14.72 7.15
N GLU A 51 -6.29 -13.84 7.82
CA GLU A 51 -7.74 -14.01 7.91
C GLU A 51 -8.38 -13.37 6.69
N THR A 52 -9.09 -14.22 5.95
CA THR A 52 -9.93 -13.99 4.76
C THR A 52 -11.02 -12.94 4.95
N SER A 53 -10.67 -11.75 5.43
CA SER A 53 -11.57 -10.61 5.40
C SER A 53 -11.35 -9.87 4.09
N ASP A 54 -12.44 -9.53 3.42
CA ASP A 54 -12.52 -8.68 2.23
C ASP A 54 -11.89 -7.27 2.40
N ASN A 55 -11.15 -7.03 3.48
CA ASN A 55 -10.46 -5.80 3.82
C ASN A 55 -9.06 -5.77 3.20
N ALA A 56 -9.03 -5.61 1.87
CA ALA A 56 -7.83 -5.14 1.21
C ALA A 56 -7.52 -3.72 1.71
N ASN A 57 -6.47 -3.58 2.51
CA ASN A 57 -5.96 -2.28 2.92
C ASN A 57 -5.07 -1.73 1.81
N PHE A 58 -5.33 -0.50 1.41
CA PHE A 58 -4.57 0.19 0.38
C PHE A 58 -3.81 1.37 1.00
N GLU A 59 -2.61 1.60 0.52
CA GLU A 59 -1.81 2.76 0.86
C GLU A 59 -1.51 3.58 -0.40
N ILE A 60 -1.75 4.89 -0.34
CA ILE A 60 -1.39 5.81 -1.42
C ILE A 60 0.10 6.14 -1.29
N VAL A 61 0.84 6.00 -2.40
CA VAL A 61 2.28 6.27 -2.48
C VAL A 61 2.51 7.77 -2.65
N THR A 62 3.07 8.37 -1.60
CA THR A 62 3.47 9.80 -1.55
C THR A 62 4.82 9.91 -0.85
N ASN A 63 5.48 11.06 -0.89
CA ASN A 63 6.76 11.27 -0.19
C ASN A 63 6.65 11.02 1.33
N HIS A 64 5.49 11.23 1.94
CA HIS A 64 5.26 11.03 3.36
C HIS A 64 4.58 9.69 3.72
N SER A 65 4.31 8.83 2.72
CA SER A 65 3.67 7.55 2.97
C SER A 65 4.56 6.62 3.81
N PRO A 66 3.96 5.71 4.59
CA PRO A 66 4.70 4.66 5.28
C PRO A 66 5.68 3.88 4.39
N LEU A 67 5.31 3.56 3.14
CA LEU A 67 6.20 2.92 2.17
C LEU A 67 7.42 3.80 1.87
N SER A 68 7.25 5.07 1.50
CA SER A 68 8.38 5.95 1.17
C SER A 68 9.33 6.14 2.35
N LYS A 69 8.80 6.26 3.57
CA LYS A 69 9.62 6.29 4.80
C LYS A 69 10.42 4.99 4.98
N HIS A 70 9.80 3.85 4.70
CA HIS A 70 10.47 2.55 4.77
C HIS A 70 11.57 2.43 3.70
N VAL A 71 11.30 2.82 2.45
CA VAL A 71 12.31 2.86 1.37
C VAL A 71 13.51 3.71 1.77
N LEU A 72 13.27 4.91 2.31
CA LEU A 72 14.33 5.80 2.76
C LEU A 72 15.15 5.19 3.92
N SER A 73 14.50 4.50 4.86
CA SER A 73 15.19 3.77 5.94
C SER A 73 16.09 2.67 5.39
N VAL A 74 15.56 1.85 4.47
CA VAL A 74 16.34 0.77 3.82
C VAL A 74 17.53 1.35 3.05
N LEU A 75 17.33 2.46 2.33
CA LEU A 75 18.41 3.18 1.64
C LEU A 75 19.51 3.62 2.61
N ARG A 76 19.14 4.25 3.73
CA ARG A 76 20.10 4.71 4.74
C ARG A 76 20.82 3.55 5.42
N ASP A 77 20.12 2.48 5.74
CA ASP A 77 20.70 1.34 6.46
C ASP A 77 21.53 0.41 5.58
N ALA A 78 21.01 0.03 4.41
CA ALA A 78 21.63 -0.96 3.55
C ALA A 78 22.67 -0.35 2.59
N CYS A 79 22.50 0.91 2.17
CA CYS A 79 23.30 1.49 1.09
C CYS A 79 24.41 2.43 1.57
N LEU A 80 24.35 2.90 2.83
CA LEU A 80 25.44 3.70 3.43
C LEU A 80 26.39 2.85 4.30
N LYS A 81 25.92 1.74 4.89
CA LYS A 81 26.73 0.92 5.82
C LYS A 81 27.66 -0.10 5.12
N SER A 82 27.57 -0.26 3.80
CA SER A 82 28.51 -1.07 3.01
C SER A 82 29.83 -0.29 2.81
N GLN A 83 30.59 -0.13 3.89
CA GLN A 83 31.78 0.74 3.97
C GLN A 83 33.10 0.11 3.47
N GLN A 84 33.07 -0.96 2.67
CA GLN A 84 34.31 -1.50 2.08
C GLN A 84 34.08 -1.88 0.61
N ASN A 85 34.41 -0.96 -0.30
CA ASN A 85 34.55 -1.17 -1.76
C ASN A 85 33.29 -1.36 -2.62
N SER A 86 32.09 -1.11 -2.12
CA SER A 86 30.88 -1.11 -2.96
C SER A 86 30.55 0.27 -3.54
N GLU A 87 30.10 0.32 -4.79
CA GLU A 87 29.51 1.50 -5.43
C GLU A 87 28.54 2.21 -4.48
N ARG A 88 28.59 3.56 -4.41
CA ARG A 88 27.66 4.35 -3.59
C ARG A 88 26.21 4.05 -3.98
N GLY A 89 25.29 4.14 -3.03
CA GLY A 89 23.85 3.91 -3.26
C GLY A 89 23.46 2.45 -3.50
N CYS A 90 22.19 2.20 -3.81
CA CYS A 90 21.64 0.87 -4.11
C CYS A 90 20.90 0.83 -5.44
N HIS A 91 21.03 -0.29 -6.15
CA HIS A 91 20.24 -0.57 -7.33
C HIS A 91 18.77 -0.87 -6.98
N LEU A 92 17.84 -0.47 -7.83
CA LEU A 92 16.39 -0.62 -7.67
C LEU A 92 15.97 -2.04 -7.31
N MET A 93 16.54 -3.05 -7.97
CA MET A 93 16.21 -4.45 -7.72
C MET A 93 16.71 -4.93 -6.35
N TYR A 94 17.84 -4.41 -5.87
CA TYR A 94 18.31 -4.72 -4.52
C TYR A 94 17.39 -4.09 -3.47
N LEU A 95 16.93 -2.85 -3.70
CA LEU A 95 15.94 -2.21 -2.82
C LEU A 95 14.63 -2.99 -2.80
N LEU A 96 14.15 -3.47 -3.95
CA LEU A 96 12.93 -4.26 -4.02
C LEU A 96 13.04 -5.54 -3.17
N ASP A 97 14.14 -6.27 -3.33
CA ASP A 97 14.42 -7.49 -2.56
C ASP A 97 14.45 -7.21 -1.05
N ARG A 98 15.16 -6.15 -0.63
CA ARG A 98 15.25 -5.76 0.78
C ARG A 98 13.94 -5.26 1.36
N ILE A 99 13.15 -4.53 0.58
CA ILE A 99 11.82 -4.07 1.00
C ILE A 99 10.87 -5.25 1.15
N GLN A 100 10.96 -6.27 0.30
CA GLN A 100 10.12 -7.47 0.35
C GLN A 100 10.59 -8.52 1.37
N ASP A 101 11.80 -8.35 1.93
CA ASP A 101 12.44 -9.27 2.87
C ASP A 101 11.58 -9.52 4.13
N PRO A 102 11.07 -10.75 4.32
CA PRO A 102 10.29 -11.16 5.48
C PRO A 102 10.95 -10.87 6.84
N GLU A 103 12.27 -10.93 6.91
CA GLU A 103 13.01 -10.78 8.17
C GLU A 103 13.09 -9.33 8.61
N LEU A 104 13.19 -8.40 7.65
CA LEU A 104 13.15 -6.96 7.89
C LEU A 104 11.73 -6.43 8.19
N GLN A 105 10.70 -7.20 7.81
CA GLN A 105 9.30 -6.81 7.99
C GLN A 105 8.65 -7.32 9.29
N ARG A 106 9.40 -7.94 10.23
CA ARG A 106 8.85 -8.56 11.46
C ARG A 106 7.99 -7.64 12.34
N TRP A 107 8.04 -6.32 12.16
CA TRP A 107 7.37 -5.34 13.04
C TRP A 107 6.58 -4.23 12.31
N THR A 108 6.41 -4.32 10.99
CA THR A 108 5.70 -3.29 10.20
C THR A 108 4.73 -3.91 9.19
N LYS A 109 3.85 -3.10 8.60
CA LYS A 109 2.95 -3.50 7.50
C LYS A 109 3.71 -4.34 6.46
N SER A 110 3.11 -5.42 5.98
CA SER A 110 3.77 -6.33 5.03
C SER A 110 3.85 -5.70 3.64
N TYR A 111 5.06 -5.34 3.22
CA TYR A 111 5.38 -4.84 1.88
C TYR A 111 5.81 -5.97 0.93
N ARG A 112 5.55 -7.24 1.28
CA ARG A 112 5.94 -8.41 0.46
C ARG A 112 5.42 -8.38 -0.98
N SER A 113 4.30 -7.71 -1.22
CA SER A 113 3.66 -7.60 -2.53
C SER A 113 4.02 -6.30 -3.28
N VAL A 114 4.85 -5.42 -2.72
CA VAL A 114 5.22 -4.16 -3.37
C VAL A 114 5.79 -4.45 -4.76
N THR A 115 5.22 -3.82 -5.78
CA THR A 115 5.68 -4.00 -7.16
C THR A 115 6.88 -3.08 -7.46
N LYS A 116 7.64 -3.41 -8.50
CA LYS A 116 8.69 -2.51 -9.03
C LYS A 116 8.13 -1.12 -9.36
N LEU A 117 6.90 -1.05 -9.87
CA LEU A 117 6.25 0.20 -10.26
C LEU A 117 5.94 1.07 -9.03
N ALA A 118 5.40 0.48 -7.97
CA ALA A 118 5.15 1.19 -6.71
C ALA A 118 6.44 1.65 -6.04
N LEU A 119 7.49 0.83 -6.06
CA LEU A 119 8.81 1.23 -5.58
C LEU A 119 9.40 2.38 -6.39
N THR A 120 9.32 2.31 -7.72
CA THR A 120 9.77 3.41 -8.61
C THR A 120 9.03 4.69 -8.27
N ARG A 121 7.72 4.61 -8.05
CA ARG A 121 6.91 5.76 -7.66
C ARG A 121 7.33 6.35 -6.31
N ALA A 122 7.62 5.52 -5.31
CA ALA A 122 8.11 5.98 -4.02
C ALA A 122 9.46 6.70 -4.14
N LEU A 123 10.38 6.17 -4.97
CA LEU A 123 11.68 6.78 -5.24
C LEU A 123 11.53 8.11 -5.98
N GLU A 124 10.64 8.22 -6.96
CA GLU A 124 10.31 9.50 -7.60
C GLU A 124 9.80 10.53 -6.60
N CYS A 125 8.89 10.14 -5.70
CA CYS A 125 8.39 11.04 -4.66
C CYS A 125 9.50 11.54 -3.73
N LEU A 126 10.43 10.66 -3.34
CA LEU A 126 11.58 11.01 -2.51
C LEU A 126 12.58 11.92 -3.26
N MET A 127 12.82 11.68 -4.55
CA MET A 127 13.68 12.53 -5.39
C MET A 127 13.09 13.94 -5.54
N ILE A 128 11.78 14.05 -5.79
CA ILE A 128 11.08 15.34 -5.87
C ILE A 128 11.22 16.11 -4.55
N ASN A 129 11.20 15.40 -3.42
CA ASN A 129 11.37 16.00 -2.09
C ASN A 129 12.84 16.25 -1.71
N SER A 130 13.79 15.97 -2.60
CA SER A 130 15.24 16.07 -2.35
C SER A 130 15.74 15.22 -1.17
N ASP A 131 15.06 14.12 -0.85
CA ASP A 131 15.52 13.17 0.17
C ASP A 131 16.57 12.20 -0.38
N ILE A 132 16.56 11.96 -1.69
CA ILE A 132 17.45 11.02 -2.39
C ILE A 132 17.82 11.56 -3.77
N ILE A 133 18.85 10.97 -4.37
CA ILE A 133 19.28 11.22 -5.75
C ILE A 133 19.50 9.90 -6.49
N GLU A 134 19.15 9.85 -7.76
CA GLU A 134 19.58 8.80 -8.68
C GLU A 134 20.97 9.15 -9.24
N ILE A 135 21.98 8.39 -8.84
CA ILE A 135 23.39 8.68 -9.20
C ILE A 135 23.78 8.07 -10.55
N THR A 136 23.19 6.93 -10.89
CA THR A 136 23.29 6.24 -12.18
C THR A 136 21.97 5.53 -12.44
N ASN A 137 21.74 5.06 -13.66
CA ASN A 137 20.48 4.42 -14.04
C ASN A 137 20.05 3.34 -13.02
N GLN A 138 18.89 3.55 -12.42
CA GLN A 138 18.26 2.73 -11.39
C GLN A 138 19.07 2.57 -10.09
N ARG A 139 20.00 3.48 -9.80
CA ARG A 139 20.83 3.45 -8.58
C ARG A 139 20.62 4.72 -7.76
N TYR A 140 20.18 4.55 -6.52
CA TYR A 140 19.70 5.62 -5.66
C TYR A 140 20.55 5.76 -4.40
N MET A 141 20.75 6.99 -3.95
CA MET A 141 21.49 7.32 -2.74
C MET A 141 20.70 8.34 -1.92
N PRO A 142 20.61 8.21 -0.58
CA PRO A 142 20.04 9.26 0.25
C PRO A 142 20.90 10.53 0.19
N LEU A 143 20.24 11.68 0.22
CA LEU A 143 20.86 12.97 0.47
C LEU A 143 20.80 13.18 1.98
N ASP A 144 21.98 13.31 2.60
CA ASP A 144 22.11 13.61 4.03
C ASP A 144 21.82 15.09 4.30
#